data_AF-A0A970DXC8-F1
#
_entry.id   AF-A0A970DXC8-F1
#
_cell.length_a   1.000
_cell.length_b   1.000
_cell.length_c   1.000
_cell.angle_alpha   90.00
_cell.angle_beta   90.00
_cell.angle_gamma   90.00
#
_symmetry.space_group_name_H-M   'P 1'
#
loop_
_entity.id
_entity.type
_entity.pdbx_description
1 polymer ?
#
loop_
_entity_poly.entity_id
_entity_poly.type
_entity_poly.pdbx_seq_one_letter_code
_entity_poly.pdbx_strand_id
1 'polypeptide(L)' 'MKMGKKKQVPLRISQKLYDEIASWAAEDFRSINGQIEYLLTLCVRQRKKNGGYIPDELTEKQTSDQ' A
#
# COMPACT_ATOMS: atom_id res chain seq x y z
N MET A 1 10.19 17.41 -11.46
CA MET A 1 9.12 17.57 -10.45
C MET A 1 9.78 17.71 -9.09
N LYS A 2 9.49 18.77 -8.32
CA LYS A 2 10.04 18.91 -6.95
C LYS A 2 9.45 17.79 -6.09
N MET A 3 10.26 16.79 -5.73
CA MET A 3 9.91 15.86 -4.67
C MET A 3 9.93 16.67 -3.37
N GLY A 4 8.75 17.05 -2.86
CA GLY A 4 8.64 17.76 -1.59
C GLY A 4 9.35 17.00 -0.48
N LYS A 5 9.78 17.70 0.58
CA LYS A 5 10.39 17.04 1.75
C LYS A 5 9.47 15.92 2.25
N LYS A 6 9.96 14.68 2.27
CA LYS A 6 9.24 13.54 2.84
C LYS A 6 9.09 13.77 4.35
N LYS A 7 7.85 13.76 4.84
CA LYS A 7 7.57 13.83 6.27
C LYS A 7 7.77 12.45 6.87
N GLN A 8 8.65 12.33 7.87
CA GLN A 8 8.77 11.10 8.65
C GLN A 8 7.62 11.04 9.66
N VAL A 9 6.90 9.92 9.66
CA VAL A 9 5.79 9.66 10.59
C VAL A 9 6.10 8.36 11.32
N PRO A 10 6.11 8.32 12.66
CA PRO A 10 6.23 7.07 13.39
C PRO A 10 4.97 6.22 13.14
N LEU A 11 5.15 5.06 12.53
CA LEU A 11 4.07 4.13 12.20
C LEU A 11 4.13 2.92 13.15
N ARG A 12 3.01 2.62 13.82
CA ARG A 12 2.86 1.42 14.64
C ARG A 12 1.97 0.43 13.89
N ILE A 13 2.50 -0.76 13.62
CA ILE A 13 1.79 -1.87 12.97
C ILE A 13 2.18 -3.17 13.67
N SER A 14 1.34 -4.20 13.52
CA SER A 14 1.67 -5.53 14.02
C SER A 14 2.82 -6.14 13.24
N GLN A 15 3.61 -7.01 13.89
CA GLN A 15 4.73 -7.70 13.25
C GLN A 15 4.27 -8.50 12.03
N LYS A 16 3.17 -9.24 12.17
CA LYS A 16 2.59 -10.03 11.08
C LYS A 16 2.31 -9.20 9.83
N LEU A 17 1.71 -8.01 10.00
CA LEU A 17 1.41 -7.12 8.87
C LEU A 17 2.70 -6.57 8.23
N TYR A 18 3.71 -6.27 9.04
CA TYR A 18 5.01 -5.84 8.52
C TYR A 18 5.65 -6.95 7.66
N ASP A 19 5.63 -8.19 8.12
CA ASP A 19 6.22 -9.33 7.43
C ASP A 19 5.50 -9.61 6.10
N GLU A 20 4.17 -9.52 6.08
CA GLU A 20 3.37 -9.65 4.85
C GLU A 20 3.72 -8.55 3.82
N ILE A 21 3.81 -7.28 4.27
CA ILE A 21 4.22 -6.16 3.41
C ILE A 21 5.66 -6.34 2.92
N ALA A 22 6.55 -6.87 3.76
CA ALA A 22 7.94 -7.11 3.40
C ALA A 22 8.09 -8.20 2.35
N SER A 23 7.33 -9.31 2.48
CA SER A 23 7.28 -10.37 1.47
C SER A 23 6.79 -9.83 0.13
N TRP A 24 5.70 -9.06 0.14
CA TRP A 24 5.16 -8.47 -1.09
C TRP A 24 6.14 -7.47 -1.72
N ALA A 25 6.80 -6.64 -0.90
CA ALA A 25 7.82 -5.72 -1.39
C ALA A 25 9.00 -6.48 -2.05
N ALA A 26 9.40 -7.62 -1.48
CA ALA A 26 10.46 -8.46 -2.03
C ALA A 26 10.06 -9.08 -3.38
N GLU A 27 8.82 -9.57 -3.51
CA GLU A 27 8.27 -10.10 -4.77
C GLU A 27 8.26 -9.04 -5.89
N ASP A 28 7.91 -7.80 -5.55
CA ASP A 28 7.87 -6.68 -6.48
C ASP A 28 9.23 -5.97 -6.68
N PHE A 29 10.32 -6.48 -6.07
CA PHE A 29 11.66 -5.87 -6.05
C PHE A 29 11.67 -4.39 -5.58
N ARG A 30 10.86 -4.07 -4.57
CA ARG A 30 10.75 -2.73 -3.98
C ARG A 30 11.26 -2.70 -2.55
N SER A 31 11.63 -1.51 -2.08
CA SER A 31 11.85 -1.30 -0.65
C SER A 31 10.53 -1.36 0.12
N ILE A 32 10.58 -1.80 1.37
CA ILE A 32 9.40 -1.86 2.27
C ILE A 32 8.74 -0.48 2.39
N ASN A 33 9.53 0.59 2.58
CA ASN A 33 9.00 1.95 2.64
C ASN A 33 8.35 2.38 1.31
N GLY A 34 8.92 1.97 0.18
CA GLY A 34 8.33 2.21 -1.14
C GLY A 34 6.99 1.49 -1.32
N GLN A 35 6.89 0.25 -0.82
CA GLN A 35 5.64 -0.51 -0.85
C GLN A 35 4.57 0.14 0.04
N ILE A 36 4.92 0.57 1.25
CA ILE A 36 4.01 1.32 2.13
C ILE A 36 3.55 2.62 1.47
N GLU A 37 4.46 3.39 0.87
CA GLU A 37 4.14 4.65 0.17
C GLU A 37 3.19 4.40 -1.02
N TYR A 38 3.41 3.32 -1.78
CA TYR A 38 2.53 2.92 -2.88
C TYR A 38 1.12 2.59 -2.40
N LEU A 39 0.98 1.72 -1.39
CA LEU A 39 -0.33 1.32 -0.85
C LEU A 39 -1.12 2.50 -0.31
N LEU A 40 -0.48 3.38 0.47
CA LEU A 40 -1.12 4.59 0.98
C LEU A 40 -1.54 5.54 -0.15
N THR A 41 -0.72 5.67 -1.19
CA THR A 41 -1.03 6.49 -2.37
C THR A 41 -2.24 5.94 -3.12
N LEU A 42 -2.34 4.62 -3.30
CA LEU A 42 -3.49 3.97 -3.92
C LEU A 42 -4.78 4.24 -3.13
N CYS A 43 -4.78 4.01 -1.81
CA CYS A 43 -5.96 4.24 -0.99
C CYS A 43 -6.44 5.71 -1.04
N VAL A 44 -5.50 6.67 -1.01
CA VAL A 44 -5.85 8.10 -1.13
C VAL A 44 -6.39 8.43 -2.53
N ARG A 45 -5.80 7.88 -3.60
CA ARG A 45 -6.29 8.08 -4.97
C ARG A 45 -7.68 7.52 -5.16
N GLN A 46 -7.95 6.31 -4.67
CA GLN A 46 -9.25 5.68 -4.73
C GLN A 46 -10.30 6.51 -3.99
N ARG A 47 -9.99 6.94 -2.76
CA ARG A 47 -10.89 7.82 -1.98
C ARG A 47 -11.25 9.09 -2.72
N LYS A 48 -10.30 9.68 -3.46
CA LYS A 48 -10.57 10.87 -4.29
C LYS A 48 -11.43 10.58 -5.52
N LYS A 49 -11.34 9.37 -6.08
CA LYS A 49 -12.05 8.97 -7.30
C LYS A 49 -13.51 8.62 -7.03
N ASN A 50 -13.78 7.79 -6.03
CA ASN A 50 -15.12 7.23 -5.80
C ASN A 50 -15.54 7.21 -4.32
N GLY A 51 -14.76 7.80 -3.42
CA GLY A 51 -15.03 7.81 -1.98
C GLY A 51 -14.75 6.48 -1.27
N GLY A 52 -14.31 5.43 -1.98
CA GLY A 52 -13.97 4.14 -1.41
C GLY A 52 -12.60 4.11 -0.73
N TYR A 53 -12.38 3.13 0.14
CA TYR A 53 -11.12 2.94 0.87
C TYR A 53 -10.25 1.81 0.32
N ILE A 54 -10.82 0.94 -0.51
CA ILE A 54 -10.16 -0.22 -1.09
C ILE A 54 -10.15 -0.04 -2.62
N PRO A 55 -8.97 -0.05 -3.27
CA PRO A 55 -8.86 -0.04 -4.73
C PRO A 55 -9.59 -1.23 -5.36
N ASP A 56 -10.32 -0.98 -6.44
CA ASP A 56 -11.10 -2.01 -7.16
C ASP A 56 -10.18 -3.16 -7.64
N GLU A 57 -8.96 -2.82 -8.02
CA GLU A 57 -7.87 -3.71 -8.45
C GLU A 57 -7.42 -4.71 -7.35
N LEU A 58 -7.63 -4.37 -6.08
CA LEU A 58 -7.28 -5.23 -4.94
C LEU A 58 -8.46 -6.10 -4.48
N THR A 59 -9.69 -5.74 -4.84
CA THR A 59 -10.91 -6.52 -4.56
C THR A 59 -11.06 -7.74 -5.46
N GLU A 60 -10.61 -7.67 -6.73
CA GLU A 60 -10.80 -8.76 -7.69
C GLU A 60 -9.99 -10.03 -7.36
N LYS A 61 -8.85 -9.91 -6.67
CA LYS A 61 -8.00 -11.06 -6.29
C LYS A 61 -8.58 -11.98 -5.21
N GLN A 62 -9.67 -11.60 -4.53
CA GLN A 62 -10.30 -12.45 -3.51
C GLN A 62 -11.42 -13.36 -4.05
N THR A 63 -11.84 -13.16 -5.32
CA THR A 63 -12.93 -13.94 -5.92
C THR A 63 -12.48 -15.15 -6.74
N SER A 64 -11.18 -15.48 -6.76
CA SER A 64 -10.64 -16.60 -7.55
C SER A 64 -10.47 -17.90 -6.77
N ASP A 65 -10.74 -17.92 -5.47
CA ASP A 65 -10.83 -19.17 -4.69
C ASP A 65 -12.32 -19.53 -4.48
N GLN A 66 -12.92 -20.10 -5.53
CA GLN A 66 -14.02 -21.07 -5.40
C GLN A 66 -13.53 -22.44 -5.85
#